data_AF-A0A5C3NYD2-F1
#
_entry.id   AF-A0A5C3NYD2-F1
#
_cell.length_a   1.000
_cell.length_b   1.000
_cell.length_c   1.000
_cell.angle_alpha   90.00
_cell.angle_beta   90.00
_cell.angle_gamma   90.00
#
_symmetry.space_group_name_H-M   'P 1'
#
loop_
_entity.id
_entity.type
_entity.pdbx_description
1 polymer ?
#
loop_
_entity_poly.entity_id
_entity_poly.type
_entity_poly.pdbx_seq_one_letter_code
_entity_poly.pdbx_strand_id
1 'polypeptide(L)'
;AWHRAASIVNKDSQVMVEGWITEIDALPTFAGLFAAALTALIVESYKLLLPSTEDPTAAILARISVQLGSLSVGPSFINSTQPPYDPGPPEEPLRPSLHVVALNCLWFISLVLSLATGTIGILVKQWLREFLFGLSGDSPSMARRRQYRLNSLTYWRVAFIVSALP
;
A
#
# COMPACT_ATOMS: atom_id res chain seq x y z
N ALA A 1 -39.33 -16.23 32.93
CA ALA A 1 -37.96 -16.78 32.80
C ALA A 1 -37.28 -16.36 31.50
N TRP A 2 -37.95 -16.50 30.34
CA TRP A 2 -37.35 -16.24 29.03
C TRP A 2 -36.91 -14.78 28.81
N HIS A 3 -37.75 -13.78 29.09
CA HIS A 3 -37.35 -12.37 28.93
C HIS A 3 -36.10 -11.97 29.73
N ARG A 4 -35.88 -12.55 30.92
CA ARG A 4 -34.66 -12.29 31.72
C ARG A 4 -33.42 -12.92 31.11
N ALA A 5 -33.51 -14.14 30.59
CA ALA A 5 -32.37 -14.78 29.93
C ALA A 5 -32.05 -14.07 28.60
N ALA A 6 -33.06 -13.67 27.84
CA ALA A 6 -32.89 -12.89 26.60
C ALA A 6 -32.24 -11.53 26.87
N SER A 7 -32.63 -10.82 27.94
CA SER A 7 -32.03 -9.52 28.28
C SER A 7 -30.56 -9.63 28.70
N ILE A 8 -30.18 -10.70 29.41
CA ILE A 8 -28.79 -10.92 29.84
C ILE A 8 -27.89 -11.18 28.63
N VAL A 9 -28.32 -12.07 27.72
CA VAL A 9 -27.57 -12.38 26.49
C VAL A 9 -27.45 -11.17 25.57
N ASN A 10 -28.49 -10.34 25.49
CA ASN A 10 -28.44 -9.12 24.67
C ASN A 10 -27.44 -8.11 25.24
N LYS A 11 -27.41 -7.93 26.57
CA LYS A 11 -26.50 -7.01 27.23
C LYS A 11 -25.04 -7.45 27.09
N ASP A 12 -24.76 -8.74 27.25
CA ASP A 12 -23.43 -9.30 27.07
C ASP A 12 -22.94 -9.17 25.61
N SER A 13 -23.81 -9.49 24.64
CA SER A 13 -23.52 -9.32 23.21
C SER A 13 -23.27 -7.86 22.82
N GLN A 14 -24.00 -6.91 23.42
CA GLN A 14 -23.80 -5.48 23.17
C GLN A 14 -22.45 -5.01 23.69
N VAL A 15 -22.08 -5.39 24.92
CA VAL A 15 -20.78 -5.00 25.51
C VAL A 15 -19.61 -5.57 24.70
N MET A 16 -19.68 -6.84 24.28
CA MET A 16 -18.64 -7.43 23.44
C MET A 16 -18.49 -6.73 22.09
N VAL A 17 -19.62 -6.45 21.41
CA VAL A 17 -19.58 -5.83 20.09
C VAL A 17 -19.16 -4.37 20.16
N GLU A 18 -19.54 -3.63 21.21
CA GLU A 18 -19.01 -2.28 21.44
C GLU A 18 -17.49 -2.29 21.60
N GLY A 19 -16.94 -3.24 22.36
CA GLY A 19 -15.49 -3.43 22.49
C GLY A 19 -14.79 -3.66 21.15
N TRP A 20 -15.32 -4.58 20.32
CA TRP A 20 -14.77 -4.84 18.99
C TRP A 20 -14.88 -3.63 18.05
N ILE A 21 -15.96 -2.86 18.13
CA ILE A 21 -16.11 -1.63 17.34
C ILE A 21 -15.04 -0.60 17.76
N THR A 22 -14.78 -0.45 19.06
CA THR A 22 -13.73 0.47 19.54
C THR A 22 -12.35 0.06 19.04
N GLU A 23 -12.03 -1.23 19.05
CA GLU A 23 -10.74 -1.74 18.56
C GLU A 23 -10.60 -1.56 17.04
N ILE A 24 -11.65 -1.85 16.29
CA ILE A 24 -11.72 -1.64 14.83
C ILE A 24 -11.65 -0.17 14.45
N ASP A 25 -12.05 0.77 15.32
CA ASP A 25 -12.00 2.21 15.02
C ASP A 25 -10.58 2.76 14.91
N ALA A 26 -9.59 2.11 15.53
CA ALA A 26 -8.18 2.50 15.45
C ALA A 26 -7.46 1.96 14.20
N LEU A 27 -7.98 0.89 13.60
CA LEU A 27 -7.34 0.19 12.48
C LEU A 27 -7.29 1.03 11.18
N PRO A 28 -8.38 1.69 10.73
CA PRO A 28 -8.35 2.52 9.52
C PRO A 28 -7.44 3.74 9.61
N THR A 29 -7.33 4.36 10.79
CA THR A 29 -6.43 5.50 11.01
C THR A 29 -4.97 5.05 10.94
N PHE A 30 -4.63 3.91 11.54
CA PHE A 30 -3.29 3.32 11.41
C PHE A 30 -2.97 2.93 9.96
N ALA A 31 -3.89 2.24 9.28
CA ALA A 31 -3.74 1.86 7.88
C ALA A 31 -3.57 3.07 6.95
N GLY A 32 -4.30 4.15 7.20
CA GLY A 32 -4.20 5.41 6.45
C GLY A 32 -2.86 6.11 6.64
N LEU A 33 -2.35 6.20 7.88
CA LEU A 33 -1.02 6.75 8.18
C LEU A 33 0.09 5.92 7.52
N PHE A 34 0.00 4.60 7.59
CA PHE A 34 0.96 3.69 6.95
C PHE A 34 0.91 3.81 5.42
N ALA A 35 -0.29 3.91 4.83
CA ALA A 35 -0.46 4.12 3.40
C ALA A 35 0.11 5.48 2.93
N ALA A 36 -0.04 6.55 3.72
CA ALA A 36 0.55 7.84 3.42
C ALA A 36 2.09 7.78 3.42
N ALA A 37 2.69 7.16 4.45
CA ALA A 37 4.13 6.97 4.53
C ALA A 37 4.66 6.11 3.36
N LEU A 38 3.96 5.01 3.03
CA LEU A 38 4.28 4.16 1.88
C LEU A 38 4.20 4.92 0.55
N THR A 39 3.18 5.77 0.38
CA THR A 39 3.02 6.57 -0.84
C THR A 39 4.21 7.53 -1.01
N ALA A 40 4.66 8.17 0.07
CA ALA A 40 5.86 9.02 0.03
C ALA A 40 7.12 8.21 -0.34
N LEU A 41 7.30 7.02 0.23
CA LEU A 41 8.41 6.13 -0.11
C LEU A 41 8.36 5.63 -1.56
N ILE A 42 7.16 5.33 -2.09
CA ILE A 42 6.96 4.93 -3.49
C ILE A 42 7.33 6.08 -4.42
N VAL A 43 6.92 7.31 -4.11
CA VAL A 43 7.26 8.50 -4.91
C VAL A 43 8.78 8.71 -4.97
N GLU A 44 9.49 8.56 -3.84
CA GLU A 44 10.96 8.63 -3.84
C GLU A 44 11.61 7.44 -4.54
N SER A 45 11.07 6.23 -4.38
CA SER A 45 11.59 5.03 -5.05
C SER A 45 11.41 5.11 -6.57
N TYR A 46 10.33 5.73 -7.05
CA TYR A 46 10.10 5.95 -8.48
C TYR A 46 11.16 6.88 -9.09
N LYS A 47 11.66 7.85 -8.32
CA LYS A 47 12.78 8.71 -8.75
C LYS A 47 14.09 7.91 -8.89
N LEU A 48 14.26 6.83 -8.12
CA LEU A 48 15.41 5.92 -8.26
C LEU A 48 15.29 4.96 -9.46
N LEU A 49 14.08 4.76 -10.00
CA LEU A 49 13.87 4.06 -11.28
C LEU A 49 14.17 4.93 -12.48
N LEU A 50 14.02 6.25 -12.34
CA LEU A 50 14.50 7.15 -13.37
C LEU A 50 16.04 7.05 -13.36
N PRO A 51 16.68 6.93 -14.53
CA PRO A 51 18.12 7.05 -14.59
C PRO A 51 18.48 8.33 -13.84
N SER A 52 19.43 8.24 -12.91
CA SER A 52 19.99 9.41 -12.27
C SER A 52 20.22 10.41 -13.39
N THR A 53 19.47 11.51 -13.38
CA THR A 53 19.83 12.69 -14.12
C THR A 53 21.14 13.16 -13.49
N GLU A 54 22.24 12.44 -13.74
CA GLU A 54 23.51 13.11 -13.92
C GLU A 54 23.15 14.17 -14.93
N ASP A 55 23.24 15.42 -14.48
CA ASP A 55 23.01 16.59 -15.30
C ASP A 55 23.56 16.26 -16.69
N PRO A 56 22.72 16.14 -17.74
CA PRO A 56 23.21 15.75 -19.06
C PRO A 56 24.31 16.73 -19.50
N THR A 57 24.26 17.96 -18.97
CA THR A 57 25.31 18.96 -19.07
C THR A 57 26.62 18.54 -18.41
N ALA A 58 26.64 17.92 -17.23
CA ALA A 58 27.87 17.41 -16.59
C ALA A 58 28.48 16.24 -17.38
N ALA A 59 27.66 15.31 -17.86
CA ALA A 59 28.12 14.23 -18.74
C ALA A 59 28.69 14.80 -20.05
N ILE A 60 27.99 15.74 -20.69
CA ILE A 60 28.46 16.43 -21.91
C ILE A 60 29.75 17.22 -21.63
N LEU A 61 29.84 17.96 -20.52
CA LEU A 61 31.01 18.75 -20.13
C LEU A 61 32.24 17.88 -19.86
N ALA A 62 32.07 16.74 -19.18
CA ALA A 62 33.13 15.76 -18.97
C ALA A 62 33.62 15.15 -20.30
N ARG A 63 32.74 15.00 -21.29
CA ARG A 63 33.12 14.52 -22.63
C ARG A 63 33.83 15.60 -23.45
N ILE A 64 33.36 16.85 -23.38
CA ILE A 64 34.00 18.01 -24.02
C ILE A 64 35.41 18.23 -23.44
N SER A 65 35.60 18.08 -22.12
CA SER A 65 36.91 18.25 -21.49
C SER A 65 37.93 17.21 -21.98
N VAL A 66 37.50 15.96 -22.18
CA VAL A 66 38.33 14.90 -22.77
C VAL A 66 38.66 15.21 -24.23
N GLN A 67 37.69 15.69 -25.02
CA GLN A 67 37.96 16.10 -26.40
C GLN A 67 38.96 17.25 -26.47
N LEU A 68 38.80 18.30 -25.65
CA LEU A 68 39.75 19.42 -25.58
C LEU A 68 41.14 18.99 -25.11
N GLY A 69 41.23 18.05 -24.17
CA GLY A 69 42.50 17.51 -23.67
C GLY A 69 43.27 16.68 -24.71
N SER A 70 42.58 16.14 -25.71
CA SER A 70 43.18 15.36 -26.81
C SER A 70 43.77 16.22 -27.94
N LEU A 71 43.55 17.54 -27.90
CA LEU A 71 44.05 18.47 -28.92
C LEU A 71 45.55 18.70 -28.71
N SER A 72 46.36 18.29 -29.70
CA SER A 72 47.78 18.60 -29.77
C SER A 72 48.01 19.71 -30.78
N VAL A 73 48.58 20.84 -30.34
CA VAL A 73 48.84 22.02 -31.16
C VAL A 73 50.30 22.03 -31.59
N GLY A 74 50.55 21.82 -32.88
CA GLY A 74 51.83 22.06 -33.55
C GLY A 74 51.89 23.44 -34.23
N PRO A 75 53.06 23.88 -34.70
CA PRO A 75 53.25 25.21 -35.28
C PRO A 75 52.44 25.50 -36.55
N SER A 76 51.87 24.47 -37.20
CA SER A 76 51.08 24.60 -38.43
C SER A 76 49.83 23.71 -38.49
N PHE A 77 49.56 22.90 -37.46
CA PHE A 77 48.41 22.00 -37.44
C PHE A 77 47.91 21.75 -36.02
N ILE A 78 46.62 21.44 -35.91
CA ILE A 78 45.99 20.94 -34.69
C ILE A 78 45.58 19.50 -34.96
N ASN A 79 46.09 18.56 -34.18
CA ASN A 79 45.77 17.14 -34.31
C ASN A 79 44.89 16.70 -33.14
N SER A 80 43.84 15.92 -33.42
CA SER A 80 42.97 15.30 -32.41
C SER A 80 43.19 13.80 -32.46
N THR A 81 43.61 13.19 -31.35
CA THR A 81 43.73 11.73 -31.25
C THR A 81 42.38 11.06 -30.95
N GLN A 82 41.35 11.84 -30.60
CA GLN A 82 40.02 11.34 -30.29
C GLN A 82 39.12 11.36 -31.55
N PRO A 83 38.36 10.29 -31.83
CA PRO A 83 37.38 10.29 -32.92
C PRO A 83 36.27 11.34 -32.68
N PRO A 84 35.64 11.85 -33.76
CA PRO A 84 34.47 12.74 -33.66
C PRO A 84 33.37 12.10 -32.83
N TYR A 85 32.61 12.93 -32.11
CA TYR A 85 31.44 12.46 -31.37
C TYR A 85 30.42 11.89 -32.36
N ASP A 86 30.27 10.58 -32.36
CA ASP A 86 29.17 9.88 -32.99
C ASP A 86 28.15 9.58 -31.89
N PRO A 87 26.97 10.23 -31.88
CA PRO A 87 25.87 9.75 -31.07
C PRO A 87 25.50 8.39 -31.65
N GLY A 88 26.09 7.33 -31.08
CA GLY A 88 25.72 5.96 -31.39
C GLY A 88 24.20 5.77 -31.29
N PRO A 89 23.67 4.61 -31.73
CA PRO A 89 22.25 4.32 -31.58
C PRO A 89 21.80 4.68 -30.15
N PRO A 90 20.62 5.31 -29.99
CA PRO A 90 20.18 5.84 -28.71
C PRO A 90 20.43 4.77 -27.66
N GLU A 91 21.20 5.13 -26.62
CA GLU A 91 21.56 4.20 -25.54
C GLU A 91 20.34 3.36 -25.22
N GLU A 92 20.47 2.03 -25.37
CA GLU A 92 19.39 1.10 -25.06
C GLU A 92 18.79 1.55 -23.73
N PRO A 93 17.44 1.67 -23.62
CA PRO A 93 16.83 2.18 -22.42
C PRO A 93 17.36 1.37 -21.25
N LEU A 94 18.16 2.03 -20.40
CA LEU A 94 18.84 1.42 -19.27
C LEU A 94 17.81 0.58 -18.54
N ARG A 95 17.91 -0.75 -18.70
CA ARG A 95 16.92 -1.66 -18.14
C ARG A 95 16.97 -1.46 -16.63
N PRO A 96 15.89 -0.98 -15.99
CA PRO A 96 15.90 -0.79 -14.55
C PRO A 96 16.25 -2.13 -13.92
N SER A 97 17.20 -2.11 -12.98
CA SER A 97 17.69 -3.32 -12.34
C SER A 97 16.51 -4.08 -11.72
N LEU A 98 16.46 -5.41 -11.92
CA LEU A 98 15.33 -6.25 -11.49
C LEU A 98 15.01 -6.08 -9.99
N HIS A 99 16.01 -5.75 -9.17
CA HIS A 99 15.86 -5.50 -7.75
C HIS A 99 15.06 -4.22 -7.44
N VAL A 100 15.23 -3.15 -8.23
CA VAL A 100 14.49 -1.91 -8.04
C VAL A 100 13.02 -2.10 -8.41
N VAL A 101 12.74 -2.86 -9.47
CA VAL A 101 11.37 -3.24 -9.85
C VAL A 101 10.73 -4.10 -8.77
N ALA A 102 11.45 -5.12 -8.25
CA ALA A 102 10.95 -5.99 -7.19
C ALA A 102 10.61 -5.21 -5.90
N LEU A 103 11.46 -4.25 -5.50
CA LEU A 103 11.20 -3.39 -4.36
C LEU A 103 9.94 -2.55 -4.56
N ASN A 104 9.77 -1.93 -5.73
CA ASN A 104 8.57 -1.13 -6.01
C ASN A 104 7.30 -2.00 -6.02
N CYS A 105 7.36 -3.22 -6.57
CA CYS A 105 6.25 -4.17 -6.48
C CYS A 105 5.94 -4.54 -5.02
N LEU A 106 6.94 -4.83 -4.19
CA LEU A 106 6.75 -5.13 -2.77
C LEU A 106 6.11 -3.96 -2.02
N TRP A 107 6.58 -2.74 -2.26
CA TRP A 107 5.99 -1.53 -1.67
C TRP A 107 4.54 -1.34 -2.10
N PHE A 108 4.24 -1.57 -3.38
CA PHE A 108 2.87 -1.47 -3.91
C PHE A 108 1.94 -2.54 -3.31
N ILE A 109 2.41 -3.79 -3.20
CA ILE A 109 1.65 -4.88 -2.56
C ILE A 109 1.38 -4.54 -1.09
N SER A 110 2.38 -4.02 -0.37
CA SER A 110 2.22 -3.58 1.02
C SER A 110 1.16 -2.48 1.15
N LEU A 111 1.11 -1.54 0.20
CA LEU A 111 0.12 -0.47 0.18
C LEU A 111 -1.29 -1.02 -0.06
N VAL A 112 -1.46 -1.89 -1.05
CA VAL A 112 -2.74 -2.52 -1.36
C VAL A 112 -3.24 -3.34 -0.17
N LEU A 113 -2.36 -4.11 0.48
CA LEU A 113 -2.72 -4.92 1.64
C LEU A 113 -3.14 -4.02 2.83
N SER A 114 -2.45 -2.90 3.07
CA SER A 114 -2.83 -1.94 4.11
C SER A 114 -4.23 -1.36 3.86
N LEU A 115 -4.51 -0.92 2.63
CA LEU A 115 -5.83 -0.39 2.26
C LEU A 115 -6.91 -1.47 2.36
N ALA A 116 -6.60 -2.71 1.96
CA ALA A 116 -7.52 -3.84 2.09
C ALA A 116 -7.87 -4.09 3.56
N THR A 117 -6.89 -4.10 4.47
CA THR A 117 -7.13 -4.24 5.91
C THR A 117 -8.04 -3.13 6.46
N GLY A 118 -7.77 -1.86 6.09
CA GLY A 118 -8.60 -0.72 6.52
C GLY A 118 -10.04 -0.80 6.01
N THR A 119 -10.23 -1.16 4.73
CA THR A 119 -11.57 -1.32 4.13
C THR A 119 -12.35 -2.50 4.73
N ILE A 120 -11.69 -3.63 4.97
CA ILE A 120 -12.28 -4.77 5.66
C ILE A 120 -12.70 -4.38 7.08
N GLY A 121 -11.86 -3.64 7.83
CA GLY A 121 -12.22 -3.12 9.15
C GLY A 121 -13.50 -2.27 9.13
N ILE A 122 -13.61 -1.35 8.17
CA ILE A 122 -14.82 -0.52 8.00
C ILE A 122 -16.05 -1.39 7.69
N LEU A 123 -15.93 -2.40 6.81
CA LEU A 123 -17.02 -3.31 6.48
C LEU A 123 -17.48 -4.13 7.70
N VAL A 124 -16.53 -4.65 8.49
CA VAL A 124 -16.84 -5.40 9.72
C VAL A 124 -17.53 -4.48 10.74
N LYS A 125 -17.08 -3.24 10.90
CA LYS A 125 -17.75 -2.24 11.76
C LYS A 125 -19.19 -1.98 11.32
N GLN A 126 -19.41 -1.76 10.03
CA GLN A 126 -20.76 -1.54 9.48
C GLN A 126 -21.66 -2.76 9.74
N TRP A 127 -21.11 -3.95 9.54
CA TRP A 127 -21.82 -5.21 9.77
C TRP A 127 -22.17 -5.43 11.25
N LEU A 128 -21.24 -5.15 12.18
CA LEU A 128 -21.46 -5.24 13.63
C LEU A 128 -22.51 -4.24 14.11
N ARG A 129 -22.52 -3.02 13.57
CA ARG A 129 -23.53 -2.01 13.89
C ARG A 129 -24.93 -2.43 13.43
N GLU A 130 -25.03 -2.99 12.23
CA GLU A 130 -26.26 -3.57 11.67
C GLU A 130 -26.69 -4.84 12.43
N PHE A 131 -25.74 -5.60 12.99
CA PHE A 131 -26.03 -6.69 13.91
C PHE A 131 -26.74 -6.15 15.16
N LEU A 132 -26.17 -5.17 15.87
CA LEU A 132 -26.80 -4.55 17.05
C LEU A 132 -28.20 -4.00 16.77
N PHE A 133 -28.39 -3.30 15.65
CA PHE A 133 -29.67 -2.69 15.30
C PHE A 133 -30.75 -3.75 15.05
N GLY A 134 -30.37 -4.90 14.48
CA GLY A 134 -31.24 -6.05 14.25
C GLY A 134 -31.60 -6.87 15.50
N LEU A 135 -31.02 -6.58 16.67
CA LEU A 135 -31.28 -7.28 17.93
C LEU A 135 -32.41 -6.65 18.77
N SER A 136 -32.88 -5.45 18.42
CA SER A 136 -33.76 -4.61 19.24
C SER A 136 -35.26 -4.99 19.23
N GLY A 137 -35.60 -6.28 19.18
CA GLY A 137 -36.99 -6.73 19.14
C GLY A 137 -37.21 -8.14 19.66
N ASP A 138 -38.36 -8.36 20.31
CA ASP A 138 -38.65 -9.54 21.13
C ASP A 138 -39.43 -10.63 20.36
N SER A 139 -39.38 -10.61 19.02
CA SER A 139 -40.20 -11.48 18.16
C SER A 139 -39.49 -12.79 17.80
N PRO A 140 -40.17 -13.96 17.84
CA PRO A 140 -39.59 -15.26 17.47
C PRO A 140 -39.09 -15.33 16.01
N SER A 141 -39.61 -14.49 15.12
CA SER A 141 -39.11 -14.37 13.73
C SER A 141 -37.71 -13.73 13.66
N MET A 142 -37.33 -12.93 14.67
CA MET A 142 -36.01 -12.32 14.78
C MET A 142 -34.95 -13.31 15.29
N ALA A 143 -35.34 -14.29 16.12
CA ALA A 143 -34.44 -15.36 16.54
C ALA A 143 -33.93 -16.18 15.33
N ARG A 144 -34.81 -16.44 14.35
CA ARG A 144 -34.43 -17.09 13.08
C ARG A 144 -33.45 -16.22 12.28
N ARG A 145 -33.67 -14.91 12.22
CA ARG A 145 -32.79 -13.96 11.51
C ARG A 145 -31.42 -13.82 12.19
N ARG A 146 -31.38 -13.86 13.54
CA ARG A 146 -30.15 -13.96 14.35
C ARG A 146 -29.37 -15.24 14.03
N GLN A 147 -30.06 -16.39 13.96
CA GLN A 147 -29.43 -17.68 13.65
C GLN A 147 -28.82 -17.70 12.24
N TYR A 148 -29.51 -17.14 11.23
CA TYR A 148 -28.97 -17.02 9.88
C TYR A 148 -27.73 -16.12 9.82
N ARG A 149 -27.74 -14.98 10.54
CA ARG A 149 -26.58 -14.08 10.60
C ARG A 149 -25.40 -14.70 11.37
N LEU A 150 -25.66 -15.46 12.44
CA LEU A 150 -24.64 -16.23 13.16
C LEU A 150 -24.03 -17.32 12.27
N ASN A 151 -24.86 -18.04 11.51
CA ASN A 151 -24.37 -19.06 10.59
C ASN A 151 -23.52 -18.44 9.47
N SER A 152 -23.90 -17.26 8.98
CA SER A 152 -23.06 -16.48 8.04
C SER A 152 -21.77 -15.98 8.68
N LEU A 153 -21.76 -15.59 9.95
CA LEU A 153 -20.56 -15.22 10.73
C LEU A 153 -19.55 -16.38 10.79
N THR A 154 -20.04 -17.58 11.06
CA THR A 154 -19.23 -18.81 11.11
C THR A 154 -18.76 -19.21 9.71
N TYR A 155 -19.64 -19.09 8.70
CA TYR A 155 -19.32 -19.42 7.31
C TYR A 155 -18.29 -18.47 6.69
N TRP A 156 -18.40 -17.16 6.94
CA TRP A 156 -17.48 -16.14 6.45
C TRP A 156 -16.22 -15.99 7.31
N ARG A 157 -16.07 -16.75 8.40
CA ARG A 157 -14.88 -16.74 9.28
C ARG A 157 -14.48 -15.32 9.73
N VAL A 158 -15.45 -14.45 10.01
CA VAL A 158 -15.19 -13.08 10.46
C VAL A 158 -14.36 -13.08 11.76
N ALA A 159 -14.58 -14.04 12.66
CA ALA A 159 -13.75 -14.21 13.86
C ALA A 159 -12.27 -14.50 13.54
N PHE A 160 -12.00 -15.23 12.45
CA PHE A 160 -10.62 -15.51 12.01
C PHE A 160 -9.98 -14.26 11.38
N ILE A 161 -10.76 -13.48 10.64
CA ILE A 161 -10.31 -12.20 10.07
C ILE A 161 -9.99 -11.22 11.22
N VAL A 162 -10.91 -11.07 12.18
CA VAL A 162 -10.75 -10.22 13.37
C VAL A 162 -9.59 -10.68 14.26
N SER A 163 -9.37 -12.00 14.42
CA SER A 163 -8.20 -12.51 15.18
C SER A 163 -6.87 -12.44 14.42
N ALA A 164 -6.91 -12.28 13.09
CA ALA A 164 -5.73 -12.16 12.24
C ALA A 164 -5.38 -10.69 11.94
N LEU A 165 -6.25 -9.76 12.32
CA LEU A 165 -5.94 -8.34 12.42
C LEU A 165 -4.99 -8.17 13.63
N PRO A 166 -3.78 -7.64 13.43
CA PRO A 166 -2.83 -7.37 14.52
C PRO A 166 -3.24 -6.18 15.38
#